data_AF-A0A2E5UEX2-F1
#
_entry.id   AF-A0A2E5UEX2-F1
#
_cell.length_a   1.000
_cell.length_b   1.000
_cell.length_c   1.000
_cell.angle_alpha   90.00
_cell.angle_beta   90.00
_cell.angle_gamma   90.00
#
_symmetry.space_group_name_H-M   'P 1'
#
loop_
_entity.id
_entity.type
_entity.pdbx_description
1 polymer ?
#
loop_
_entity_poly.entity_id
_entity_poly.type
_entity_poly.pdbx_seq_one_letter_code
_entity_poly.pdbx_strand_id
1 'polypeptide(L)'
;MTTETADFKRHESDCGSPEVQIASLTTRIVELTEHLKSHKHDNHSRRGLIMMVGKRNRLLSYLSRTNREAYQNTIQKLGLRK
;
A
#
# COMPACT_ATOMS: atom_id res chain seq x y z
N MET A 1 13.97 -0.10 3.10
CA MET A 1 13.62 -1.29 2.29
C MET A 1 12.69 -0.80 1.19
N THR A 2 13.17 -0.76 -0.05
CA THR A 2 12.35 -0.47 -1.22
C THR A 2 11.42 -1.65 -1.46
N THR A 3 10.12 -1.47 -1.23
CA THR A 3 9.10 -2.49 -1.49
C THR A 3 8.87 -2.56 -3.00
N GLU A 4 9.59 -3.46 -3.67
CA GLU A 4 9.43 -3.69 -5.10
C GLU A 4 8.06 -4.35 -5.40
N THR A 5 7.34 -3.78 -6.36
CA THR A 5 6.01 -4.25 -6.76
C THR A 5 6.06 -5.60 -7.48
N ALA A 6 7.23 -6.01 -7.98
CA ALA A 6 7.43 -7.27 -8.69
C ALA A 6 7.11 -8.49 -7.82
N ASP A 7 7.42 -8.43 -6.52
CA ASP A 7 7.25 -9.55 -5.58
C ASP A 7 5.80 -9.90 -5.22
N PHE A 8 4.86 -9.05 -5.66
CA PHE A 8 3.43 -9.18 -5.38
C PHE A 8 2.60 -9.54 -6.62
N LYS A 9 3.25 -9.63 -7.80
CA LYS A 9 2.60 -10.00 -9.04
C LYS A 9 2.23 -11.48 -9.05
N ARG A 10 1.01 -11.82 -9.47
CA ARG A 10 0.60 -13.22 -9.69
C ARG A 10 1.11 -13.79 -11.02
N HIS A 11 1.34 -12.92 -11.99
CA HIS A 11 1.94 -13.20 -13.30
C HIS A 11 2.66 -11.94 -13.80
N GLU A 12 3.55 -12.04 -14.79
CA GLU A 12 4.44 -10.94 -15.20
C GLU A 12 3.72 -9.62 -15.54
N SER A 13 2.54 -9.72 -16.16
CA SER A 13 1.68 -8.59 -16.55
C SER A 13 0.68 -8.13 -15.49
N ASP A 14 0.73 -8.69 -14.27
CA ASP A 14 -0.20 -8.34 -13.21
C ASP A 14 0.10 -6.95 -12.64
N CYS A 15 -0.74 -5.99 -13.02
CA CYS A 15 -0.70 -4.62 -12.50
C CYS A 15 -1.95 -4.29 -11.66
N GLY A 16 -2.93 -5.20 -11.63
CA GLY A 16 -4.29 -4.92 -11.14
C GLY A 16 -4.65 -5.65 -9.86
N SER A 17 -3.90 -6.68 -9.47
CA SER A 17 -4.23 -7.44 -8.27
C SER A 17 -4.21 -6.58 -7.00
N PRO A 18 -5.06 -6.93 -6.01
CA PRO A 18 -5.08 -6.24 -4.73
C PRO A 18 -3.70 -6.17 -4.07
N GLU A 19 -2.90 -7.23 -4.17
CA GLU A 19 -1.55 -7.31 -3.60
C GLU A 19 -0.61 -6.27 -4.22
N VAL A 20 -0.55 -6.19 -5.54
CA VAL A 20 0.28 -5.21 -6.28
C VAL A 20 -0.18 -3.78 -5.96
N GLN A 21 -1.49 -3.53 -5.92
CA GLN A 21 -2.03 -2.22 -5.57
C GLN A 21 -1.68 -1.80 -4.13
N ILE A 22 -1.76 -2.73 -3.17
CA ILE A 22 -1.40 -2.48 -1.77
C ILE A 22 0.10 -2.16 -1.65
N ALA A 23 0.95 -2.92 -2.33
CA ALA A 23 2.40 -2.68 -2.35
C ALA A 23 2.73 -1.30 -2.93
N SER A 24 2.17 -0.96 -4.10
CA SER A 24 2.38 0.35 -4.74
C SER A 24 1.89 1.53 -3.89
N LEU A 25 0.72 1.38 -3.27
CA LEU A 25 0.20 2.40 -2.34
C LEU A 25 1.11 2.54 -1.12
N THR A 26 1.66 1.44 -0.61
CA THR A 26 2.54 1.46 0.56
C THR A 26 3.83 2.21 0.26
N THR A 27 4.47 1.96 -0.88
CA THR A 27 5.66 2.71 -1.33
C THR A 27 5.36 4.22 -1.40
N ARG A 28 4.28 4.60 -2.08
CA ARG A 28 3.87 6.03 -2.21
C ARG A 28 3.54 6.69 -0.88
N ILE A 29 2.90 5.95 0.04
CA ILE A 29 2.60 6.45 1.39
C ILE A 29 3.90 6.76 2.12
N VAL A 30 4.91 5.89 2.06
CA VAL A 30 6.22 6.12 2.70
C VAL A 30 6.91 7.34 2.11
N GLU A 31 7.00 7.44 0.78
CA GLU A 31 7.60 8.58 0.08
C GLU A 31 6.91 9.90 0.45
N LEU A 32 5.59 9.94 0.40
CA LEU A 32 4.82 11.15 0.72
C LEU A 32 4.89 11.49 2.22
N THR A 33 5.01 10.48 3.09
CA THR A 33 5.21 10.72 4.52
C THR A 33 6.55 11.42 4.77
N GLU A 34 7.63 11.01 4.11
CA GLU A 34 8.92 11.71 4.21
C GLU A 34 8.84 13.14 3.65
N HIS A 35 8.21 13.32 2.49
CA HIS A 35 8.01 14.65 1.91
C HIS A 35 7.24 15.60 2.85
N LEU A 36 6.21 15.12 3.53
CA LEU A 36 5.41 15.94 4.45
C LEU A 36 6.13 16.26 5.77
N LYS A 37 7.22 15.55 6.11
CA LYS A 37 8.05 15.92 7.27
C LYS A 37 8.76 17.25 7.06
N SER A 38 9.26 17.51 5.84
CA SER A 38 9.84 18.81 5.48
C SER A 38 8.77 19.84 5.15
N HIS A 39 7.66 19.44 4.52
CA HIS A 39 6.58 20.34 4.09
C HIS A 39 5.32 20.25 4.98
N LYS A 40 5.46 20.62 6.25
CA LYS A 40 4.38 20.50 7.26
C LYS A 40 3.10 21.27 6.94
N HIS A 41 3.16 22.30 6.10
CA HIS A 41 1.99 23.13 5.74
C HIS A 41 1.31 22.68 4.44
N ASP A 42 1.81 21.65 3.76
CA ASP A 42 1.16 21.12 2.56
C ASP A 42 -0.07 20.26 2.92
N ASN A 43 -1.20 20.94 3.11
CA ASN A 43 -2.48 20.33 3.45
C ASN A 43 -3.11 19.57 2.26
N HIS A 44 -2.80 19.96 1.02
CA HIS A 44 -3.34 19.31 -0.18
C HIS A 44 -2.74 17.91 -0.35
N SER A 45 -1.41 17.81 -0.21
CA SER A 45 -0.70 16.53 -0.23
C SER A 45 -1.07 15.66 0.96
N ARG A 46 -1.25 16.23 2.17
CA ARG A 46 -1.76 15.49 3.35
C ARG A 46 -3.14 14.87 3.09
N ARG A 47 -4.05 15.59 2.43
CA ARG A 47 -5.35 15.03 2.03
C ARG A 47 -5.17 13.85 1.06
N GLY A 48 -4.26 13.97 0.10
CA GLY A 48 -3.88 12.87 -0.80
C GLY A 48 -3.38 11.64 -0.04
N LEU A 49 -2.51 11.84 0.94
CA LEU A 49 -2.00 10.79 1.82
C LEU A 49 -3.13 10.05 2.54
N ILE A 50 -4.07 10.77 3.16
CA ILE A 50 -5.20 10.18 3.89
C ILE A 50 -6.07 9.33 2.94
N MET A 51 -6.33 9.83 1.72
CA MET A 51 -7.09 9.07 0.72
C MET A 51 -6.36 7.78 0.30
N MET A 52 -5.04 7.82 0.13
CA MET A 52 -4.23 6.63 -0.19
C MET A 52 -4.25 5.59 0.95
N VAL A 53 -4.12 6.03 2.20
CA VAL A 53 -4.21 5.15 3.38
C VAL A 53 -5.60 4.50 3.44
N GLY A 54 -6.67 5.28 3.23
CA GLY A 54 -8.04 4.77 3.18
C GLY A 54 -8.26 3.73 2.08
N LYS A 55 -7.74 3.98 0.86
CA LYS A 55 -7.81 3.03 -0.25
C LYS A 55 -7.06 1.73 0.07
N ARG A 56 -5.85 1.81 0.63
CA ARG A 56 -5.06 0.65 1.06
C ARG A 56 -5.82 -0.19 2.09
N ASN A 57 -6.41 0.46 3.10
CA ASN A 57 -7.19 -0.24 4.13
C ASN A 57 -8.41 -0.96 3.55
N ARG A 58 -9.11 -0.35 2.58
CA ARG A 58 -10.23 -1.01 1.87
C ARG A 58 -9.77 -2.25 1.09
N LEU A 59 -8.64 -2.17 0.39
CA LEU A 59 -8.06 -3.30 -0.34
C LEU A 59 -7.62 -4.42 0.61
N LEU A 60 -6.97 -4.10 1.73
CA LEU A 60 -6.62 -5.08 2.76
C LEU A 60 -7.85 -5.77 3.36
N SER A 61 -8.91 -5.01 3.64
CA SER A 61 -10.17 -5.56 4.14
C SER A 61 -10.88 -6.42 3.10
N TYR A 62 -10.79 -6.08 1.81
CA TYR A 62 -11.27 -6.93 0.72
C TYR A 62 -10.48 -8.24 0.67
N LEU A 63 -9.14 -8.16 0.61
CA LEU A 63 -8.26 -9.32 0.56
C LEU A 63 -8.45 -10.24 1.76
N SER A 64 -8.62 -9.70 2.97
CA SER A 64 -8.89 -10.51 4.17
C SER A 64 -10.22 -11.30 4.12
N ARG A 65 -11.19 -10.82 3.33
CA ARG A 65 -12.51 -11.46 3.15
C ARG A 65 -12.50 -12.48 2.02
N THR A 66 -11.73 -12.22 0.95
CA THR A 66 -11.70 -13.09 -0.25
C THR A 66 -10.60 -14.14 -0.21
N ASN A 67 -9.41 -13.78 0.26
CA ASN A 67 -8.27 -14.69 0.37
C ASN A 67 -7.40 -14.35 1.59
N ARG A 68 -7.64 -15.10 2.67
CA ARG A 68 -6.99 -14.86 3.96
C ARG A 68 -5.50 -15.17 3.95
N GLU A 69 -5.06 -16.16 3.17
CA GLU A 69 -3.64 -16.51 3.03
C GLU A 69 -2.87 -15.41 2.30
N ALA A 70 -3.39 -14.95 1.16
CA ALA A 70 -2.81 -13.83 0.42
C ALA A 70 -2.73 -12.56 1.29
N TYR A 71 -3.77 -12.31 2.11
CA TYR A 71 -3.76 -11.23 3.06
C TYR A 71 -2.62 -11.35 4.09
N GLN A 72 -2.44 -12.52 4.72
CA GLN A 72 -1.38 -12.75 5.71
C GLN A 72 0.02 -12.59 5.08
N ASN A 73 0.23 -13.16 3.89
CA ASN A 73 1.48 -13.03 3.16
C ASN A 73 1.77 -11.57 2.80
N THR A 74 0.75 -10.82 2.37
CA THR A 74 0.89 -9.41 1.99
C THR A 74 1.26 -8.53 3.19
N ILE A 75 0.59 -8.69 4.34
CA ILE A 75 0.90 -7.90 5.53
C ILE A 75 2.29 -8.22 6.09
N GLN A 76 2.69 -9.50 6.05
CA GLN A 76 3.97 -9.95 6.56
C GLN A 76 5.12 -9.43 5.70
N LYS A 77 5.00 -9.55 4.37
CA LYS A 77 5.98 -9.01 3.42
C LYS A 77 6.13 -7.49 3.52
N LEU A 78 5.01 -6.76 3.68
CA LEU A 78 5.03 -5.30 3.78
C LEU A 78 5.33 -4.76 5.19
N GLY A 79 5.45 -5.64 6.19
CA GLY A 79 5.67 -5.24 7.58
C GLY A 79 4.55 -4.37 8.16
N LEU A 80 3.33 -4.47 7.61
CA LEU A 80 2.19 -3.67 8.05
C LEU A 80 1.63 -4.26 9.35
N ARG A 81 1.58 -3.44 10.41
CA ARG A 81 0.96 -3.82 11.69
C ARG A 81 -0.56 -3.67 11.61
N LYS A 82 -1.30 -4.69 12.04
CA LYS A 82 -2.73 -4.63 12.35
C LYS A 82 -2.93 -4.81 13.84
#